data_AF-A0A924GCB4-F1
#
_entry.id   AF-A0A924GCB4-F1
#
_cell.length_a   1.000
_cell.length_b   1.000
_cell.length_c   1.000
_cell.angle_alpha   90.00
_cell.angle_beta   90.00
_cell.angle_gamma   90.00
#
_symmetry.space_group_name_H-M   'P 1'
#
loop_
_entity.id
_entity.type
_entity.pdbx_description
1 polymer ?
#
loop_
_entity_poly.entity_id
_entity_poly.type
_entity_poly.pdbx_seq_one_letter_code
_entity_poly.pdbx_strand_id
1 'polypeptide(L)' 'MLKGFKEFVLRGNVIDLAVAVVIGAAFTGIVTSIVTGVINPAIGALFNAADLAEAFPLTIP' A
#
# COMPACT_ATOMS: atom_id res chain seq x y z
N MET A 1 -34.56 -5.47 -9.45
CA MET A 1 -33.09 -5.52 -9.35
C MET A 1 -32.54 -4.51 -8.34
N LEU A 2 -32.86 -3.21 -8.45
CA LEU A 2 -32.36 -2.19 -7.52
C LEU A 2 -32.79 -2.40 -6.05
N LYS A 3 -34.01 -2.90 -5.80
CA LYS A 3 -34.46 -3.32 -4.45
C LYS A 3 -33.65 -4.50 -3.90
N GLY A 4 -33.45 -5.54 -4.71
CA GLY A 4 -32.65 -6.72 -4.32
C GLY A 4 -31.16 -6.40 -4.12
N PHE A 5 -30.61 -5.46 -4.88
CA PHE A 5 -29.25 -4.95 -4.65
C PHE A 5 -29.14 -4.16 -3.34
N LYS A 6 -30.15 -3.34 -3.02
CA LYS A 6 -30.24 -2.65 -1.73
C LYS A 6 -30.31 -3.65 -0.58
N GLU A 7 -31.12 -4.70 -0.68
CA GLU A 7 -31.19 -5.79 0.29
C GLU A 7 -29.86 -6.56 0.44
N PHE A 8 -29.13 -6.74 -0.67
CA PHE A 8 -27.84 -7.40 -0.69
C PHE A 8 -26.75 -6.57 0.01
N VAL A 9 -26.69 -5.27 -0.28
CA VAL A 9 -25.74 -4.36 0.37
C VAL A 9 -26.11 -4.17 1.84
N LEU A 10 -27.40 -4.07 2.18
CA LEU A 10 -27.84 -3.95 3.58
C LEU A 10 -27.51 -5.17 4.45
N ARG A 11 -27.05 -6.30 3.87
CA ARG A 11 -26.40 -7.34 4.66
C ARG A 11 -25.10 -6.77 5.22
N GLY A 12 -25.08 -6.48 6.52
CA GLY A 12 -23.94 -5.82 7.20
C GLY A 12 -22.57 -6.43 6.89
N ASN A 13 -22.49 -7.76 6.71
CA ASN A 13 -21.26 -8.46 6.30
C ASN A 13 -20.70 -8.01 4.94
N VAL A 14 -21.54 -7.56 4.00
CA VAL A 14 -21.09 -7.12 2.66
C VAL A 14 -20.57 -5.68 2.71
N ILE A 15 -21.22 -4.80 3.47
CA ILE A 15 -20.77 -3.41 3.64
C ILE A 15 -19.41 -3.37 4.35
N ASP A 16 -19.25 -4.12 5.44
CA ASP A 16 -18.02 -4.08 6.23
C ASP A 16 -16.81 -4.58 5.42
N LEU A 17 -16.99 -5.70 4.69
CA LEU A 17 -15.95 -6.20 3.79
C LEU A 17 -15.64 -5.22 2.64
N ALA A 18 -16.66 -4.57 2.06
CA ALA A 18 -16.44 -3.57 1.01
C ALA A 18 -15.66 -2.35 1.53
N VAL A 19 -15.99 -1.87 2.73
CA VAL A 19 -15.30 -0.75 3.37
C VAL A 19 -13.84 -1.11 3.67
N ALA A 20 -13.58 -2.31 4.19
CA ALA A 20 -12.21 -2.78 4.46
C ALA A 20 -11.33 -2.78 3.20
N VAL A 21 -11.86 -3.25 2.06
CA VAL A 21 -11.13 -3.27 0.78
C VAL A 21 -10.85 -1.86 0.27
N VAL A 22 -11.82 -0.95 0.35
CA VAL A 22 -11.66 0.45 -0.10
C VAL A 22 -10.63 1.18 0.75
N ILE A 23 -10.66 1.01 2.08
CA ILE A 23 -9.68 1.61 2.99
C ILE A 23 -8.28 1.04 2.71
N GLY A 24 -8.15 -0.28 2.54
CA GLY A 24 -6.86 -0.92 2.23
C GLY A 24 -6.24 -0.41 0.91
N ALA A 25 -7.06 -0.27 -0.13
CA ALA A 25 -6.62 0.28 -1.41
C ALA A 25 -6.18 1.76 -1.30
N ALA A 26 -6.95 2.59 -0.60
CA ALA A 26 -6.63 4.00 -0.42
C ALA A 26 -5.40 4.22 0.47
N PHE A 27 -5.24 3.42 1.52
CA PHE A 27 -4.13 3.54 2.48
C PHE A 27 -2.79 3.19 1.85
N THR A 28 -2.77 2.29 0.86
CA THR A 28 -1.55 1.93 0.11
C THR A 28 -0.92 3.16 -0.54
N GLY A 29 -1.72 4.04 -1.17
CA GLY A 29 -1.21 5.27 -1.77
C GLY A 29 -0.55 6.22 -0.76
N ILE A 30 -1.13 6.35 0.43
CA ILE A 30 -0.57 7.17 1.51
C ILE A 30 0.78 6.61 1.96
N VAL A 31 0.85 5.30 2.19
CA VAL A 31 2.10 4.64 2.59
C VAL A 31 3.16 4.79 1.50
N THR A 32 2.80 4.59 0.22
CA THR A 32 3.73 4.78 -0.89
C THR A 32 4.27 6.20 -0.96
N SER A 33 3.43 7.23 -0.81
CA SER A 33 3.88 8.63 -0.83
C SER A 33 4.82 8.97 0.33
N ILE A 34 4.58 8.41 1.52
CA ILE A 34 5.48 8.59 2.66
C ILE A 34 6.80 7.87 2.43
N VAL A 35 6.75 6.65 1.87
CA VAL A 35 7.94 5.86 1.58
C VAL A 35 8.81 6.56 0.54
N THR A 36 8.23 7.00 -0.57
CA THR A 36 9.00 7.67 -1.63
C THR A 36 9.45 9.09 -1.24
N GLY A 37 8.65 9.82 -0.47
CA GLY A 37 8.93 11.20 -0.10
C GLY A 37 9.87 11.38 1.10
N VAL A 38 9.90 10.41 2.03
CA VAL A 38 10.62 10.56 3.31
C VAL A 38 11.55 9.38 3.58
N ILE A 39 11.07 8.15 3.44
CA ILE A 39 11.84 6.95 3.79
C ILE A 39 12.98 6.72 2.79
N ASN A 40 12.69 6.73 1.48
CA ASN A 40 13.67 6.51 0.42
C ASN A 40 14.82 7.55 0.46
N PRO A 41 14.57 8.87 0.57
CA PRO A 41 15.66 9.83 0.69
C PRO A 41 16.42 9.72 2.02
N ALA A 42 15.74 9.37 3.12
CA ALA A 42 16.43 9.14 4.40
C ALA A 42 17.37 7.93 4.37
N ILE A 43 16.94 6.82 3.75
CA ILE A 43 17.78 5.64 3.56
C ILE A 43 18.91 5.92 2.56
N GLY A 44 18.63 6.60 1.45
CA GLY A 44 19.64 6.99 0.46
C GLY A 44 20.74 7.89 1.04
N ALA A 45 20.38 8.78 1.97
CA ALA A 45 21.35 9.63 2.69
C ALA A 45 22.22 8.85 3.69
N LEU A 46 21.68 7.79 4.31
CA LEU A 46 22.40 6.99 5.32
C LEU A 46 23.32 5.93 4.70
N PHE A 47 22.95 5.37 3.54
CA PHE A 47 23.72 4.31 2.88
C PHE A 47 24.52 4.78 1.66
N ASN A 48 24.41 6.06 1.26
CA ASN A 48 25.08 6.66 0.09
C ASN A 48 24.99 5.78 -1.17
N ALA A 49 23.83 5.16 -1.34
CA ALA A 49 23.45 4.36 -2.49
C ALA A 49 22.07 4.86 -2.90
N ALA A 50 21.96 5.33 -4.14
CA ALA A 50 20.68 5.73 -4.72
C ALA A 50 19.69 4.55 -4.80
N ASP A 51 20.18 3.32 -4.57
CA ASP A 51 19.40 2.09 -4.64
C ASP A 51 19.87 1.08 -3.57
N LEU A 52 18.91 0.47 -2.85
CA LEU A 52 19.18 -0.66 -1.95
C LEU A 52 19.71 -1.90 -2.70
N ALA A 53 19.62 -1.90 -4.03
CA ALA A 53 20.24 -2.89 -4.92
C ALA A 53 21.78 -2.77 -4.96
N GLU A 54 22.36 -1.58 -4.71
CA GLU A 54 23.82 -1.37 -4.71
C GLU A 54 24.46 -1.58 -3.33
N ALA A 55 23.68 -1.46 -2.25
CA ALA A 55 24.16 -1.57 -0.87
C ALA A 55 24.54 -3.01 -0.44
N PHE A 56 24.26 -4.01 -1.28
CA PHE A 56 24.66 -5.40 -1.03
C PHE A 56 25.24 -6.06 -2.28
N PRO A 57 26.51 -5.78 -2.63
CA PRO A 57 27.21 -6.51 -3.67
C PRO A 57 27.64 -7.87 -3.12
N LEU A 58 26.70 -8.79 -2.90
CA LEU A 58 27.01 -10.22 -2.97
C LEU A 58 26.80 -10.67 -4.40
N THR A 59 27.71 -10.26 -5.28
CA THR A 59 28.06 -11.05 -6.46
C THR A 59 28.70 -12.33 -5.95
N ILE A 60 27.87 -13.32 -5.65
CA ILE A 60 28.33 -14.70 -5.50
C ILE A 60 28.83 -15.11 -6.90
N PRO A 61 30.05 -15.67 -7.04
CA PRO A 61 30.57 -16.09 -8.34
C PRO A 61 29.66 -17.09 -9.06
#